data_AF-A0A7J4PSS6-F1
#
_entry.id   AF-A0A7J4PSS6-F1
#
_cell.length_a   1.000
_cell.length_b   1.000
_cell.length_c   1.000
_cell.angle_alpha   90.00
_cell.angle_beta   90.00
_cell.angle_gamma   90.00
#
_symmetry.space_group_name_H-M   'P 1'
#
loop_
_entity.id
_entity.type
_entity.pdbx_description
1 polymer ?
#
loop_
_entity_poly.entity_id
_entity_poly.type
_entity_poly.pdbx_seq_one_letter_code
_entity_poly.pdbx_strand_id
1 'polypeptide(L)' 'MQNKPEAALSVWSGENYSDPYVVIQSKAEVYEDLKTKKTFWDPKLEPYFQTPENPDYVVIKFLPQKIEYYSGMGMEVWER' A
#
# COMPACT_ATOMS: atom_id res chain seq x y z
N MET A 1 -10.65 20.86 -1.22
CA MET A 1 -9.50 20.11 -0.68
C MET A 1 -9.94 18.66 -0.58
N GLN A 2 -9.42 17.76 -1.43
CA GLN A 2 -9.69 16.33 -1.27
C GLN A 2 -9.02 15.88 0.02
N ASN A 3 -9.82 15.43 0.98
CA ASN A 3 -9.33 14.95 2.27
C ASN A 3 -8.55 13.65 2.00
N LYS A 4 -7.23 13.66 2.21
CA LYS A 4 -6.40 12.45 2.08
C LYS A 4 -6.39 11.78 3.44
N PRO A 5 -7.14 10.68 3.65
CA PRO A 5 -7.23 10.07 4.97
C PRO A 5 -5.87 9.54 5.43
N GLU A 6 -5.64 9.60 6.73
CA GLU A 6 -4.52 8.91 7.36
C GLU A 6 -4.73 7.39 7.28
N ALA A 7 -3.67 6.65 6.97
CA ALA A 7 -3.66 5.20 6.81
C ALA A 7 -2.38 4.61 7.40
N ALA A 8 -2.49 3.44 8.01
CA ALA A 8 -1.36 2.68 8.54
C ALA A 8 -1.28 1.31 7.85
N LEU A 9 -0.08 0.92 7.41
CA LEU A 9 0.19 -0.41 6.85
C LEU A 9 1.22 -1.11 7.72
N SER A 10 0.92 -2.33 8.16
CA SER A 10 1.88 -3.20 8.82
C SER A 10 2.20 -4.36 7.89
N VAL A 11 3.47 -4.48 7.50
CA VAL A 11 3.93 -5.55 6.60
C VAL A 11 5.01 -6.36 7.32
N TRP A 12 4.73 -7.64 7.51
CA TRP A 12 5.62 -8.59 8.17
C TRP A 12 6.31 -9.47 7.13
N SER A 13 7.61 -9.71 7.30
CA SER A 13 8.40 -10.46 6.30
C SER A 13 8.12 -11.96 6.28
N GLY A 14 7.51 -12.53 7.33
CA GLY A 14 7.01 -13.91 7.32
C GLY A 14 7.71 -14.84 8.30
N GLU A 15 7.54 -16.16 8.06
CA GLU A 15 7.97 -17.38 8.79
C GLU A 15 7.88 -17.44 10.33
N ASN A 16 8.56 -16.58 11.08
CA ASN A 16 8.63 -16.66 12.55
C ASN A 16 8.12 -15.40 13.24
N TYR A 17 7.57 -15.53 14.45
CA TYR A 17 7.11 -14.37 15.24
C TYR A 17 8.18 -13.29 15.50
N SER A 18 9.46 -13.65 15.41
CA SER A 18 10.61 -12.75 15.57
C SER A 18 11.00 -12.01 14.29
N ASP A 19 10.38 -12.35 13.16
CA ASP A 19 10.85 -11.88 11.87
C ASP A 19 10.51 -10.41 11.65
N PRO A 20 11.36 -9.71 10.88
CA PRO A 20 11.23 -8.27 10.75
C PRO A 20 9.87 -7.83 10.20
N TYR A 21 9.44 -6.65 10.63
CA TYR A 21 8.24 -6.02 10.08
C TYR A 21 8.44 -4.52 9.94
N VAL A 22 7.65 -3.94 9.05
CA VAL A 22 7.56 -2.49 8.88
C VAL A 22 6.17 -2.00 9.25
N VAL A 23 6.11 -0.84 9.89
CA VAL A 23 4.89 -0.05 10.08
C VAL A 23 5.04 1.24 9.30
N ILE A 24 4.12 1.48 8.36
CA ILE A 24 4.12 2.64 7.47
C ILE A 24 2.92 3.50 7.83
N GLN A 25 3.17 4.69 8.35
CA GLN A 25 2.16 5.73 8.51
C GLN A 25 2.13 6.55 7.22
N SER A 26 0.95 6.77 6.66
CA SER A 26 0.79 7.35 5.33
C SER A 26 -0.52 8.12 5.18
N LYS A 27 -0.59 8.96 4.17
CA LYS A 27 -1.87 9.45 3.63
C LYS A 27 -2.25 8.63 2.41
N ALA A 28 -3.53 8.36 2.21
CA ALA A 28 -4.01 7.63 1.05
C ALA A 28 -4.70 8.53 0.01
N GLU A 29 -4.53 8.19 -1.26
CA GLU A 29 -5.22 8.78 -2.41
C GLU A 29 -5.86 7.66 -3.24
N VAL A 30 -7.10 7.86 -3.71
CA VAL A 30 -7.79 6.91 -4.59
C VAL A 30 -7.72 7.43 -6.02
N TYR A 31 -7.28 6.55 -6.93
CA TYR A 31 -7.22 6.79 -8.36
C TYR A 31 -8.23 5.89 -9.08
N GLU A 32 -9.20 6.53 -9.73
CA GLU A 32 -10.26 5.87 -10.51
C GLU A 32 -10.04 6.03 -12.02
N ASP A 33 -9.03 6.81 -12.43
CA ASP A 33 -8.77 7.09 -13.84
C ASP A 33 -8.24 5.84 -14.58
N LEU A 34 -8.72 5.67 -15.82
CA LEU A 34 -8.41 4.48 -16.61
C LEU A 34 -6.92 4.35 -16.94
N LYS A 35 -6.18 5.47 -17.05
CA LYS A 35 -4.75 5.45 -17.36
C LYS A 35 -3.97 4.82 -16.21
N THR A 36 -4.24 5.23 -14.98
CA THR A 36 -3.61 4.66 -13.78
C THR A 36 -4.01 3.20 -13.60
N LYS A 37 -5.31 2.88 -13.73
CA LYS A 37 -5.83 1.51 -13.65
C LYS A 37 -5.13 0.56 -14.63
N LYS A 38 -4.98 0.96 -15.89
CA LYS A 38 -4.24 0.18 -16.92
C LYS A 38 -2.76 0.03 -16.63
N THR A 39 -2.14 1.04 -16.03
CA THR A 39 -0.71 1.01 -15.69
C THR A 39 -0.39 -0.03 -14.61
N PHE A 40 -1.29 -0.20 -13.63
CA PHE A 40 -1.11 -1.13 -12.51
C PHE A 40 -1.90 -2.44 -12.66
N TRP A 41 -2.50 -2.69 -13.82
CA TRP A 41 -3.22 -3.94 -14.08
C TRP A 41 -2.25 -5.12 -14.16
N ASP A 42 -2.53 -6.17 -13.37
CA ASP A 42 -1.87 -7.46 -13.45
C ASP A 42 -2.91 -8.51 -13.88
N PRO A 43 -2.63 -9.40 -14.85
CA PRO A 43 -3.55 -10.47 -15.23
C PRO A 43 -4.08 -11.33 -14.06
N LYS A 44 -3.34 -11.43 -12.95
CA LYS A 44 -3.78 -12.11 -11.72
C LYS A 44 -5.00 -11.45 -11.06
N LEU A 45 -5.32 -10.21 -11.42
CA LEU A 45 -6.50 -9.48 -10.95
C LEU A 45 -7.77 -9.81 -11.75
N GLU A 46 -7.63 -10.44 -12.93
CA GLU A 46 -8.75 -10.81 -13.82
C GLU A 46 -9.84 -11.64 -13.13
N PRO A 47 -9.55 -12.64 -12.27
CA PRO A 47 -10.59 -13.38 -11.56
C PRO A 47 -11.46 -12.52 -10.63
N TYR A 48 -10.97 -11.36 -10.20
CA TYR A 48 -11.67 -10.47 -9.26
C TYR A 48 -12.38 -9.32 -9.97
N PHE A 49 -11.72 -8.70 -10.95
CA PHE A 49 -12.22 -7.49 -11.60
C PHE A 49 -12.54 -7.67 -13.09
N GLN A 50 -12.18 -8.79 -13.70
CA GLN A 50 -12.38 -9.13 -15.12
C GLN A 50 -11.58 -8.25 -16.10
N THR A 51 -11.67 -6.93 -15.99
CA THR A 51 -10.98 -5.98 -16.87
C THR A 51 -10.48 -4.76 -16.10
N PRO A 52 -9.44 -4.07 -16.60
CA PRO A 52 -9.00 -2.80 -16.01
C PRO A 52 -10.03 -1.68 -16.15
N GLU A 53 -11.04 -1.81 -17.01
CA GLU A 53 -12.17 -0.88 -17.12
C GLU A 53 -13.24 -1.05 -16.03
N ASN A 54 -13.21 -2.14 -15.25
CA ASN A 54 -14.21 -2.42 -14.24
C ASN A 54 -14.40 -1.24 -13.27
N PRO A 55 -15.62 -0.74 -13.04
CA PRO A 55 -15.87 0.44 -12.19
C PRO A 55 -15.44 0.25 -10.72
N ASP A 56 -15.45 -0.98 -10.21
CA ASP A 56 -15.09 -1.31 -8.84
C ASP A 56 -13.56 -1.48 -8.66
N TYR A 57 -12.81 -1.55 -9.75
CA TYR A 57 -11.34 -1.57 -9.71
C TYR A 57 -10.80 -0.14 -9.54
N VAL A 58 -10.13 0.12 -8.42
CA VAL A 58 -9.46 1.39 -8.12
C VAL A 58 -8.02 1.14 -7.68
N VAL A 59 -7.16 2.14 -7.88
CA VAL A 59 -5.77 2.10 -7.41
C VAL A 59 -5.62 3.00 -6.19
N ILE A 60 -5.19 2.43 -5.07
CA ILE A 60 -4.89 3.21 -3.86
C ILE A 60 -3.39 3.52 -3.85
N LYS A 61 -3.07 4.80 -3.76
CA LYS A 61 -1.70 5.29 -3.62
C LYS A 61 -1.48 5.72 -2.18
N PHE A 62 -0.49 5.11 -1.55
CA PHE A 62 -0.03 5.49 -0.22
C PHE A 62 1.12 6.50 -0.35
N LEU A 63 1.03 7.58 0.42
CA LEU A 63 2.05 8.62 0.56
C LEU A 63 2.68 8.46 1.94
N PRO A 64 3.83 7.75 2.07
CA PRO A 64 4.46 7.51 3.37
C PRO A 64 4.85 8.83 4.03
N GLN A 65 4.62 8.93 5.33
CA GLN A 65 5.04 10.05 6.18
C GLN A 65 6.08 9.57 7.20
N LYS A 66 5.89 8.37 7.75
CA LYS A 66 6.81 7.70 8.66
C LYS A 66 6.86 6.21 8.36
N ILE A 67 8.05 5.63 8.39
CA ILE A 67 8.29 4.19 8.27
C ILE A 67 9.11 3.75 9.47
N GLU A 68 8.58 2.80 10.24
CA GLU A 68 9.26 2.18 11.37
C GLU A 68 9.59 0.74 10.97
N TYR A 69 10.87 0.35 11.04
CA TYR A 69 11.32 -1.00 10.78
C TYR A 69 11.78 -1.64 12.09
N TYR A 70 11.24 -2.82 12.36
CA TYR A 70 11.52 -3.61 13.55
C TYR A 70 12.20 -4.89 13.14
N SER A 71 13.35 -5.19 13.75
CA SER A 71 14.09 -6.43 13.54
C SER A 71 14.73 -6.92 14.83
N GLY A 72 15.34 -8.11 14.80
CA GLY A 72 16.14 -8.61 15.92
C GLY A 72 17.35 -7.73 16.28
N MET A 73 17.75 -6.79 15.41
CA MET A 73 18.86 -5.85 15.64
C MET A 73 18.39 -4.52 16.26
N GLY A 74 17.08 -4.30 16.42
CA GLY A 74 16.51 -3.07 16.97
C GLY A 74 15.47 -2.44 16.06
N MET A 75 15.21 -1.14 16.30
CA MET A 75 14.22 -0.35 15.58
C MET A 75 14.91 0.77 14.79
N GLU A 76 14.55 0.91 13.52
CA GLU A 76 14.95 2.01 12.65
C GLU A 76 13.73 2.83 12.24
N VAL A 77 13.91 4.15 12.09
CA VAL A 77 12.81 5.09 11.76
C VAL A 77 13.26 6.00 10.62
N TRP A 78 12.41 6.10 9.60
CA TRP A 78 12.53 7.08 8.52
C TRP A 78 11.31 8.00 8.50
N GLU A 79 11.56 9.30 8.49
CA GLU A 79 10.54 10.35 8.43
C GLU A 79 10.86 11.32 7.27
N ARG A 80 9.82 11.90 6.67
CA ARG A 80 9.94 12.80 5.52
C ARG A 80 9.12 14.06 5.69
#